data_AF-A0A3M2LD20-F1
#
_entry.id   AF-A0A3M2LD20-F1
#
_cell.length_a   1.000
_cell.length_b   1.000
_cell.length_c   1.000
_cell.angle_alpha   90.00
_cell.angle_beta   90.00
_cell.angle_gamma   90.00
#
_symmetry.space_group_name_H-M   'P 1'
#
loop_
_entity.id
_entity.type
_entity.pdbx_description
1 polymer ?
#
loop_
_entity_poly.entity_id
_entity_poly.type
_entity_poly.pdbx_seq_one_letter_code
_entity_poly.pdbx_strand_id
1 'polypeptide(L)'
;MPGLDRSAFAAGLDALRGRSPVLPVPEHAATVAARRRFFGADVVDPDSGAVRADRVVVSWFGCASFAVALGGTVVLLDAWVPRGATGGYVPTTPAEVAALRPAAIFLGHGHFDHAADAGPIAAASGATVFGTTQHCAAARADAPAATFHCVELGAAGDPPGTMANHELGPISVTAVQHLHSALSPRDDGPQGSPGMRWQPPNLGSILRHPPRLPDVLNLCTHLTDPCGGTLLYQFRVGNFTLTWHDSSGPLLDNAPQVLDTLRALPRTDLHLGAIQGYNQYRNGLRDPRTYIEALRPKVFAPCHHDNWLPLITTDARAYHEPLLAELNRIPPAGRPQLAWLADRADYLAPARLTFALR
;
A
#
# COMPACT_ATOMS: atom_id res chain seq x y z
N MET A 1 42.30 -5.40 -16.31
CA MET A 1 40.86 -5.39 -16.63
C MET A 1 40.44 -3.94 -16.79
N PRO A 2 39.88 -3.54 -17.95
CA PRO A 2 39.59 -2.14 -18.24
C PRO A 2 38.44 -1.66 -17.34
N GLY A 3 38.57 -0.42 -16.87
CA GLY A 3 37.64 0.21 -15.95
C GLY A 3 36.26 0.37 -16.56
N LEU A 4 35.26 -0.20 -15.90
CA LEU A 4 33.85 0.11 -16.16
C LEU A 4 33.63 1.59 -15.82
N ASP A 5 33.42 2.38 -16.86
CA ASP A 5 33.05 3.78 -16.76
C ASP A 5 31.68 3.90 -16.08
N ARG A 6 31.70 4.29 -14.80
CA ARG A 6 30.49 4.47 -13.97
C ARG A 6 29.58 5.58 -14.53
N SER A 7 30.10 6.48 -15.36
CA SER A 7 29.33 7.57 -15.97
C SER A 7 28.44 7.07 -17.13
N ALA A 8 28.92 6.12 -17.93
CA ALA A 8 28.14 5.51 -19.01
C ALA A 8 26.99 4.64 -18.48
N PHE A 9 27.18 3.95 -17.34
CA PHE A 9 26.13 3.17 -16.69
C PHE A 9 25.04 4.06 -16.08
N ALA A 10 25.42 5.18 -15.45
CA ALA A 10 24.48 6.16 -14.92
C ALA A 10 23.68 6.88 -16.03
N ALA A 11 24.35 7.27 -17.13
CA ALA A 11 23.68 7.89 -18.29
C ALA A 11 22.72 6.93 -19.01
N GLY A 12 23.04 5.63 -19.08
CA GLY A 12 22.15 4.61 -19.64
C GLY A 12 20.91 4.34 -18.77
N LEU A 13 21.05 4.39 -17.44
CA LEU A 13 19.93 4.32 -16.51
C LEU A 13 19.05 5.58 -16.57
N ASP A 14 19.64 6.76 -16.70
CA ASP A 14 18.90 8.02 -16.90
C ASP A 14 18.12 8.05 -18.22
N ALA A 15 18.62 7.43 -19.29
CA ALA A 15 17.90 7.28 -20.56
C ALA A 15 16.73 6.29 -20.48
N LEU A 16 16.72 5.40 -19.47
CA LEU A 16 15.64 4.48 -19.16
C LEU A 16 14.70 5.00 -18.05
N ARG A 17 15.05 6.08 -17.35
CA ARG A 17 14.17 6.73 -16.38
C ARG A 17 12.90 7.22 -17.10
N GLY A 18 11.76 6.81 -16.59
CA GLY A 18 10.44 7.25 -17.07
C GLY A 18 9.85 6.42 -18.22
N ARG A 19 10.21 5.14 -18.34
CA ARG A 19 9.50 4.22 -19.26
C ARG A 19 9.19 2.90 -18.60
N SER A 20 8.29 2.91 -17.63
CA SER A 20 7.53 1.71 -17.33
C SER A 20 6.88 1.14 -18.60
N PRO A 21 6.74 -0.19 -18.72
CA PRO A 21 6.12 -0.80 -19.88
C PRO A 21 4.68 -0.30 -20.06
N VAL A 22 4.31 0.00 -21.30
CA VAL A 22 2.94 0.36 -21.64
C VAL A 22 2.04 -0.85 -21.41
N LEU A 23 1.07 -0.71 -20.51
CA LEU A 23 0.09 -1.76 -20.24
C LEU A 23 -1.05 -1.71 -21.27
N PRO A 24 -1.61 -2.86 -21.67
CA PRO A 24 -2.74 -2.90 -22.60
C PRO A 24 -4.00 -2.32 -21.94
N VAL A 25 -4.82 -1.62 -22.73
CA VAL A 25 -6.16 -1.20 -22.29
C VAL A 25 -7.01 -2.46 -22.04
N PRO A 26 -7.58 -2.64 -20.84
CA PRO A 26 -8.31 -3.86 -20.52
C PRO A 26 -9.60 -4.01 -21.33
N GLU A 27 -9.77 -5.19 -21.94
CA GLU A 27 -11.04 -5.60 -22.50
C GLU A 27 -12.09 -5.89 -21.41
N HIS A 28 -13.37 -5.87 -21.78
CA HIS A 28 -14.46 -6.13 -20.86
C HIS A 28 -14.38 -7.51 -20.20
N ALA A 29 -14.11 -8.55 -20.99
CA ALA A 29 -13.98 -9.92 -20.47
C ALA A 29 -12.81 -10.06 -19.47
N ALA A 30 -11.68 -9.39 -19.75
CA ALA A 30 -10.56 -9.33 -18.82
C ALA A 30 -10.93 -8.60 -17.52
N THR A 31 -11.76 -7.54 -17.62
CA THR A 31 -12.26 -6.81 -16.45
C THR A 31 -13.12 -7.69 -15.54
N VAL A 32 -14.08 -8.41 -16.12
CA VAL A 32 -14.94 -9.35 -15.40
C VAL A 32 -14.09 -10.43 -14.72
N ALA A 33 -13.15 -11.03 -15.46
CA ALA A 33 -12.29 -12.10 -14.94
C ALA A 33 -11.41 -11.61 -13.78
N ALA A 34 -10.74 -10.46 -13.93
CA ALA A 34 -9.90 -9.87 -12.90
C ALA A 34 -10.72 -9.54 -11.64
N ARG A 35 -11.88 -8.90 -11.79
CA ARG A 35 -12.75 -8.57 -10.65
C ARG A 35 -13.24 -9.81 -9.93
N ARG A 36 -13.69 -10.86 -10.64
CA ARG A 36 -14.12 -12.13 -10.02
C ARG A 36 -12.99 -12.80 -9.26
N ARG A 37 -11.76 -12.72 -9.76
CA ARG A 37 -10.57 -13.25 -9.08
C ARG A 37 -10.24 -12.45 -7.82
N PHE A 38 -10.26 -11.12 -7.89
CA PHE A 38 -9.89 -10.26 -6.77
C PHE A 38 -11.00 -10.11 -5.73
N PHE A 39 -12.27 -10.18 -6.09
CA PHE A 39 -13.38 -9.87 -5.17
C PHE A 39 -14.31 -11.05 -4.90
N GLY A 40 -14.16 -12.16 -5.62
CA GLY A 40 -15.01 -13.33 -5.49
C GLY A 40 -16.20 -13.31 -6.47
N ALA A 41 -16.63 -14.50 -6.86
CA ALA A 41 -17.71 -14.71 -7.82
C ALA A 41 -19.10 -14.32 -7.28
N ASP A 42 -19.26 -14.26 -5.96
CA ASP A 42 -20.49 -13.88 -5.25
C ASP A 42 -20.66 -12.36 -5.10
N VAL A 43 -19.58 -11.60 -5.33
CA VAL A 43 -19.54 -10.14 -5.25
C VAL A 43 -19.58 -9.50 -6.63
N VAL A 44 -19.21 -10.23 -7.68
CA VAL A 44 -19.04 -9.70 -9.04
C VAL A 44 -20.04 -10.32 -10.00
N ASP A 45 -20.84 -9.46 -10.61
CA ASP A 45 -21.77 -9.83 -11.68
C ASP A 45 -21.00 -10.43 -12.87
N PRO A 46 -21.36 -11.64 -13.34
CA PRO A 46 -20.59 -12.37 -14.34
C PRO A 46 -20.65 -11.75 -15.74
N ASP A 47 -21.62 -10.90 -16.04
CA ASP A 47 -21.82 -10.35 -17.37
C ASP A 47 -21.26 -8.92 -17.48
N SER A 48 -21.57 -8.07 -16.48
CA SER A 48 -21.17 -6.67 -16.45
C SER A 48 -19.85 -6.41 -15.71
N GLY A 49 -19.43 -7.34 -14.84
CA GLY A 49 -18.29 -7.13 -13.95
C GLY A 49 -18.56 -6.10 -12.85
N ALA A 50 -19.81 -5.67 -12.65
CA ALA A 50 -20.18 -4.78 -11.56
C ALA A 50 -19.93 -5.46 -10.21
N VAL A 51 -19.34 -4.72 -9.26
CA VAL A 51 -19.16 -5.18 -7.87
C VAL A 51 -20.40 -4.78 -7.05
N ARG A 52 -20.82 -5.64 -6.13
CA ARG A 52 -21.96 -5.38 -5.25
C ARG A 52 -21.78 -4.11 -4.41
N ALA A 53 -22.80 -3.26 -4.40
CA ALA A 53 -22.81 -2.01 -3.62
C ALA A 53 -23.03 -2.21 -2.12
N ASP A 54 -23.54 -3.37 -1.70
CA ASP A 54 -23.81 -3.72 -0.31
C ASP A 54 -22.64 -4.50 0.34
N ARG A 55 -21.44 -4.43 -0.25
CA ARG A 55 -20.23 -5.14 0.21
C ARG A 55 -19.01 -4.22 0.26
N VAL A 56 -18.11 -4.56 1.17
CA VAL A 56 -16.71 -4.14 1.16
C VAL A 56 -15.86 -5.39 1.05
N VAL A 57 -14.99 -5.47 0.05
CA VAL A 57 -14.05 -6.57 -0.16
C VAL A 57 -12.67 -6.00 -0.38
N VAL A 58 -11.71 -6.48 0.40
CA VAL A 58 -10.30 -6.08 0.32
C VAL A 58 -9.47 -7.28 -0.10
N SER A 59 -8.71 -7.13 -1.19
CA SER A 59 -7.75 -8.13 -1.65
C SER A 59 -6.34 -7.58 -1.61
N TRP A 60 -5.48 -8.26 -0.86
CA TRP A 60 -4.07 -7.92 -0.74
C TRP A 60 -3.28 -8.48 -1.91
N PHE A 61 -2.45 -7.65 -2.53
CA PHE A 61 -1.52 -8.06 -3.58
C PHE A 61 -0.07 -7.67 -3.28
N GLY A 62 0.30 -7.66 -2.00
CA GLY A 62 1.67 -7.55 -1.53
C GLY A 62 2.10 -6.15 -1.12
N CYS A 63 3.17 -6.09 -0.35
CA CYS A 63 3.61 -4.88 0.35
C CYS A 63 2.42 -4.22 1.07
N ALA A 64 2.18 -2.93 0.82
CA ALA A 64 1.04 -2.19 1.31
C ALA A 64 -0.11 -2.06 0.29
N SER A 65 -0.06 -2.80 -0.83
CA SER A 65 -0.98 -2.62 -1.95
C SER A 65 -2.23 -3.51 -1.89
N PHE A 66 -3.39 -2.90 -2.08
CA PHE A 66 -4.70 -3.54 -2.02
C PHE A 66 -5.62 -3.11 -3.15
N ALA A 67 -6.43 -4.05 -3.61
CA ALA A 67 -7.60 -3.74 -4.42
C ALA A 67 -8.82 -3.80 -3.51
N VAL A 68 -9.66 -2.76 -3.56
CA VAL A 68 -10.82 -2.65 -2.69
C VAL A 68 -12.06 -2.42 -3.53
N ALA A 69 -13.06 -3.28 -3.37
CA ALA A 69 -14.42 -3.03 -3.83
C ALA A 69 -15.23 -2.51 -2.64
N LEU A 70 -15.71 -1.27 -2.68
CA LEU A 70 -16.55 -0.68 -1.63
C LEU A 70 -17.65 0.19 -2.26
N GLY A 71 -18.89 0.05 -1.81
CA GLY A 71 -20.00 0.88 -2.28
C GLY A 71 -20.28 0.78 -3.79
N GLY A 72 -19.91 -0.33 -4.43
CA GLY A 72 -20.10 -0.51 -5.87
C GLY A 72 -18.95 0.04 -6.71
N THR A 73 -17.90 0.56 -6.06
CA THR A 73 -16.72 1.16 -6.69
C THR A 73 -15.48 0.33 -6.41
N VAL A 74 -14.61 0.18 -7.41
CA VAL A 74 -13.29 -0.44 -7.24
C VAL A 74 -12.24 0.66 -7.13
N VAL A 75 -11.39 0.59 -6.11
CA VAL A 75 -10.25 1.48 -5.92
C VAL A 75 -8.99 0.66 -5.62
N LEU A 76 -7.82 1.26 -5.87
CA LEU A 76 -6.55 0.73 -5.42
C LEU A 76 -6.00 1.57 -4.27
N LEU A 77 -5.40 0.89 -3.30
CA LEU A 77 -4.57 1.48 -2.25
C LEU A 77 -3.15 1.07 -2.60
N ASP A 78 -2.31 2.04 -2.96
CA ASP A 78 -1.08 1.86 -3.71
C ASP A 78 -1.24 1.15 -5.07
N ALA A 79 -0.19 1.23 -5.88
CA ALA A 79 -0.09 0.64 -7.19
C ALA A 79 1.34 0.14 -7.40
N TRP A 80 1.68 -0.98 -6.77
CA TRP A 80 2.86 -1.76 -7.08
C TRP A 80 2.62 -3.25 -6.95
N VAL A 81 3.01 -4.02 -7.96
CA VAL A 81 3.03 -5.49 -7.86
C VAL A 81 4.45 -5.96 -7.55
N PRO A 82 4.69 -6.62 -6.39
CA PRO A 82 6.04 -7.00 -5.98
C PRO A 82 6.80 -7.84 -7.00
N ARG A 83 7.88 -7.25 -7.50
CA ARG A 83 8.76 -7.84 -8.52
C ARG A 83 10.15 -7.20 -8.52
N GLY A 84 11.08 -7.78 -9.28
CA GLY A 84 12.43 -7.27 -9.46
C GLY A 84 13.46 -8.23 -8.89
N ALA A 85 13.54 -8.34 -7.57
CA ALA A 85 14.33 -9.41 -6.93
C ALA A 85 13.69 -10.79 -7.09
N THR A 86 12.38 -10.83 -7.37
CA THR A 86 11.65 -12.04 -7.75
C THR A 86 10.73 -11.77 -8.92
N GLY A 87 10.33 -12.83 -9.63
CA GLY A 87 9.31 -12.78 -10.69
C GLY A 87 8.11 -13.66 -10.35
N GLY A 88 6.93 -13.05 -10.18
CA GLY A 88 5.69 -13.77 -9.88
C GLY A 88 5.59 -14.34 -8.46
N TYR A 89 6.29 -13.72 -7.50
CA TYR A 89 6.11 -14.04 -6.07
C TYR A 89 4.69 -13.70 -5.63
N VAL A 90 4.21 -12.49 -5.91
CA VAL A 90 2.78 -12.20 -5.83
C VAL A 90 2.12 -12.74 -7.11
N PRO A 91 1.01 -13.51 -7.02
CA PRO A 91 0.42 -14.18 -8.17
C PRO A 91 -0.48 -13.25 -9.02
N THR A 92 -0.06 -12.00 -9.26
CA THR A 92 -0.75 -11.05 -10.15
C THR A 92 0.27 -10.32 -11.04
N THR A 93 -0.21 -9.45 -11.92
CA THR A 93 0.62 -8.57 -12.75
C THR A 93 0.04 -7.15 -12.78
N PRO A 94 0.83 -6.12 -13.10
CA PRO A 94 0.31 -4.76 -13.27
C PRO A 94 -0.82 -4.69 -14.32
N ALA A 95 -0.75 -5.48 -15.39
CA ALA A 95 -1.81 -5.57 -16.40
C ALA A 95 -3.12 -6.16 -15.84
N GLU A 96 -3.05 -7.18 -14.99
CA GLU A 96 -4.23 -7.75 -14.32
C GLU A 96 -4.83 -6.78 -13.29
N VAL A 97 -3.98 -6.03 -12.57
CA VAL A 97 -4.42 -4.96 -11.66
C VAL A 97 -5.10 -3.83 -12.44
N ALA A 98 -4.54 -3.40 -13.57
CA ALA A 98 -5.18 -2.43 -14.47
C ALA A 98 -6.52 -2.96 -15.01
N ALA A 99 -6.62 -4.27 -15.27
CA ALA A 99 -7.86 -4.91 -15.70
C ALA A 99 -9.00 -4.81 -14.69
N LEU A 100 -8.73 -4.53 -13.40
CA LEU A 100 -9.80 -4.23 -12.44
C LEU A 100 -10.61 -2.99 -12.83
N ARG A 101 -10.09 -2.13 -13.72
CA ARG A 101 -10.63 -0.80 -14.05
C ARG A 101 -11.05 -0.04 -12.80
N PRO A 102 -10.10 0.25 -11.89
CA PRO A 102 -10.40 1.01 -10.69
C PRO A 102 -10.84 2.42 -11.07
N ALA A 103 -11.76 3.00 -10.31
CA ALA A 103 -12.14 4.39 -10.44
C ALA A 103 -11.01 5.32 -9.95
N ALA A 104 -10.27 4.87 -8.94
CA ALA A 104 -9.20 5.65 -8.32
C ALA A 104 -8.03 4.78 -7.84
N ILE A 105 -6.84 5.38 -7.82
CA ILE A 105 -5.61 4.87 -7.19
C ILE A 105 -5.23 5.85 -6.11
N PHE A 106 -5.19 5.43 -4.85
CA PHE A 106 -4.76 6.27 -3.72
C PHE A 106 -3.32 5.90 -3.35
N LEU A 107 -2.40 6.86 -3.48
CA LEU A 107 -0.99 6.67 -3.17
C LEU A 107 -0.71 7.14 -1.75
N GLY A 108 -0.15 6.27 -0.91
CA GLY A 108 0.28 6.66 0.43
C GLY A 108 1.58 7.46 0.36
N HIS A 109 2.59 6.94 -0.35
CA HIS A 109 3.76 7.70 -0.78
C HIS A 109 4.38 7.17 -2.09
N GLY A 110 5.43 7.84 -2.55
CA GLY A 110 5.98 7.73 -3.90
C GLY A 110 7.17 6.78 -4.09
N HIS A 111 7.58 6.01 -3.07
CA HIS A 111 8.64 5.02 -3.28
C HIS A 111 8.16 3.89 -4.21
N PHE A 112 9.10 3.17 -4.80
CA PHE A 112 8.82 2.17 -5.85
C PHE A 112 7.91 1.04 -5.38
N ASP A 113 8.02 0.64 -4.11
CA ASP A 113 7.26 -0.41 -3.46
C ASP A 113 5.79 -0.04 -3.19
N HIS A 114 5.40 1.17 -3.62
CA HIS A 114 4.06 1.75 -3.46
C HIS A 114 3.51 2.30 -4.77
N ALA A 115 4.32 3.03 -5.54
CA ALA A 115 3.83 3.85 -6.65
C ALA A 115 4.41 3.52 -8.03
N ALA A 116 5.34 2.56 -8.16
CA ALA A 116 6.05 2.33 -9.43
C ALA A 116 5.16 1.81 -10.57
N ASP A 117 3.92 1.36 -10.31
CA ASP A 117 2.95 1.02 -11.36
C ASP A 117 1.83 2.05 -11.50
N ALA A 118 1.82 3.13 -10.72
CA ALA A 118 0.69 4.05 -10.65
C ALA A 118 0.37 4.70 -12.00
N GLY A 119 1.38 5.23 -12.70
CA GLY A 119 1.23 5.84 -14.02
C GLY A 119 0.72 4.85 -15.07
N PRO A 120 1.40 3.71 -15.30
CA PRO A 120 0.98 2.70 -16.27
C PRO A 120 -0.40 2.12 -15.99
N ILE A 121 -0.74 1.84 -14.73
CA ILE A 121 -2.06 1.33 -14.35
C ILE A 121 -3.13 2.39 -14.61
N ALA A 122 -2.90 3.66 -14.22
CA ALA A 122 -3.83 4.75 -14.49
C ALA A 122 -4.04 4.96 -16.00
N ALA A 123 -2.95 4.96 -16.77
CA ALA A 123 -2.99 5.10 -18.23
C ALA A 123 -3.80 4.01 -18.93
N ALA A 124 -3.63 2.74 -18.52
CA ALA A 124 -4.34 1.62 -19.13
C ALA A 124 -5.80 1.51 -18.68
N SER A 125 -6.08 1.80 -17.41
CA SER A 125 -7.40 1.60 -16.82
C SER A 125 -8.32 2.82 -16.89
N GLY A 126 -7.77 4.02 -17.07
CA GLY A 126 -8.47 5.30 -16.96
C GLY A 126 -8.70 5.77 -15.52
N ALA A 127 -8.05 5.15 -14.52
CA ALA A 127 -8.22 5.50 -13.12
C ALA A 127 -7.71 6.91 -12.79
N THR A 128 -8.38 7.58 -11.85
CA THR A 128 -7.90 8.84 -11.29
C THR A 128 -6.84 8.57 -10.21
N VAL A 129 -5.67 9.19 -10.30
CA VAL A 129 -4.65 9.09 -9.25
C VAL A 129 -4.90 10.14 -8.17
N PHE A 130 -4.92 9.72 -6.92
CA PHE A 130 -5.01 10.57 -5.73
C PHE A 130 -3.70 10.49 -4.97
N GLY A 131 -3.13 11.64 -4.65
CA GLY A 131 -1.88 11.75 -3.92
C GLY A 131 -1.45 13.20 -3.79
N THR A 132 -0.21 13.47 -3.42
CA THR A 132 0.33 14.83 -3.41
C THR A 132 0.59 15.34 -4.83
N THR A 133 0.86 16.64 -4.98
CA THR A 133 1.36 17.22 -6.24
C THR A 133 2.57 16.46 -6.79
N GLN A 134 3.50 16.02 -5.92
CA GLN A 134 4.69 15.28 -6.31
C GLN A 134 4.37 13.86 -6.77
N HIS A 135 3.44 13.17 -6.10
CA HIS A 135 2.96 11.86 -6.57
C HIS A 135 2.32 11.96 -7.95
N CYS A 136 1.50 12.98 -8.17
CA CYS A 136 0.84 13.22 -9.46
C CYS A 136 1.85 13.53 -10.56
N ALA A 137 2.89 14.32 -10.27
CA ALA A 137 3.97 14.60 -11.20
C ALA A 137 4.76 13.33 -11.56
N ALA A 138 5.10 12.50 -10.56
CA ALA A 138 5.81 11.24 -10.76
C ALA A 138 5.00 10.24 -11.60
N ALA A 139 3.72 10.03 -11.29
CA ALA A 139 2.86 9.13 -12.05
C ALA A 139 2.73 9.56 -13.53
N ARG A 140 2.58 10.87 -13.80
CA ARG A 140 2.54 11.39 -15.18
C ARG A 140 3.88 11.21 -15.91
N ALA A 141 4.99 11.40 -15.21
CA ALA A 141 6.32 11.20 -15.76
C ALA A 141 6.60 9.74 -16.11
N ASP A 142 5.98 8.79 -15.40
CA ASP A 142 6.13 7.36 -15.66
C ASP A 142 5.29 6.85 -16.85
N ALA A 143 4.22 7.58 -17.20
CA ALA A 143 3.38 7.29 -18.37
C ALA A 143 3.20 8.53 -19.28
N PRO A 144 4.29 9.07 -19.86
CA PRO A 144 4.28 10.38 -20.53
C PRO A 144 3.47 10.42 -21.84
N ALA A 145 3.16 9.25 -22.42
CA ALA A 145 2.38 9.13 -23.64
C ALA A 145 0.85 9.09 -23.41
N ALA A 146 0.41 9.04 -22.15
CA ALA A 146 -0.99 8.90 -21.78
C ALA A 146 -1.50 10.11 -21.01
N THR A 147 -2.80 10.32 -21.08
CA THR A 147 -3.51 11.30 -20.24
C THR A 147 -4.44 10.56 -19.29
N PHE A 148 -4.31 10.85 -18.01
CA PHE A 148 -5.22 10.40 -16.96
C PHE A 148 -5.39 11.52 -15.93
N HIS A 149 -6.47 11.43 -15.17
CA HIS A 149 -6.78 12.44 -14.16
C HIS A 149 -5.93 12.23 -12.92
N CYS A 150 -5.51 13.33 -12.29
CA CYS A 150 -4.97 13.30 -10.94
C CYS A 150 -5.68 14.32 -10.07
N VAL A 151 -5.88 13.98 -8.80
CA VAL A 151 -6.38 14.88 -7.76
C VAL A 151 -5.27 15.05 -6.72
N GLU A 152 -4.81 16.29 -6.58
CA GLU A 152 -3.76 16.66 -5.65
C GLU A 152 -4.37 16.95 -4.26
N LEU A 153 -3.90 16.23 -3.25
CA LEU A 153 -4.39 16.25 -1.87
C LEU A 153 -3.42 16.97 -0.93
N GLY A 154 -2.71 17.97 -1.45
CA GLY A 154 -1.62 18.67 -0.78
C GLY A 154 -0.28 18.47 -1.49
N ALA A 155 0.78 18.97 -0.87
CA ALA A 155 2.16 18.87 -1.33
C ALA A 155 3.04 18.12 -0.32
N ALA A 156 4.15 17.56 -0.79
CA ALA A 156 5.10 16.82 0.02
C ALA A 156 5.62 17.56 1.27
N GLY A 157 5.64 18.89 1.22
CA GLY A 157 6.12 19.76 2.29
C GLY A 157 5.02 20.26 3.24
N ASP A 158 3.76 19.84 3.04
CA ASP A 158 2.68 20.28 3.91
C ASP A 158 2.87 19.75 5.34
N PRO A 159 2.49 20.52 6.37
CA PRO A 159 2.67 20.10 7.75
C PRO A 159 1.98 18.76 8.07
N PRO A 160 2.64 17.85 8.82
CA PRO A 160 1.98 16.66 9.32
C PRO A 160 0.71 17.00 10.11
N GLY A 161 -0.39 16.30 9.81
CA GLY A 161 -1.72 16.52 10.36
C GLY A 161 -2.63 17.34 9.45
N THR A 162 -2.10 17.91 8.35
CA THR A 162 -2.91 18.58 7.32
C THR A 162 -3.90 17.58 6.71
N MET A 163 -5.15 18.01 6.54
CA MET A 163 -6.24 17.17 6.04
C MET A 163 -6.76 17.69 4.70
N ALA A 164 -7.08 16.78 3.79
CA ALA A 164 -7.83 17.04 2.57
C ALA A 164 -9.05 16.11 2.50
N ASN A 165 -10.20 16.62 2.07
CA ASN A 165 -11.43 15.84 1.91
C ASN A 165 -11.86 15.81 0.46
N HIS A 166 -12.37 14.66 0.01
CA HIS A 166 -12.86 14.46 -1.35
C HIS A 166 -14.03 13.46 -1.37
N GLU A 167 -14.84 13.50 -2.41
CA GLU A 167 -15.92 12.53 -2.64
C GLU A 167 -15.65 11.74 -3.91
N LEU A 168 -15.71 10.42 -3.83
CA LEU A 168 -15.62 9.51 -4.97
C LEU A 168 -16.92 8.71 -5.07
N GLY A 169 -17.89 9.27 -5.79
CA GLY A 169 -19.24 8.69 -5.86
C GLY A 169 -19.87 8.59 -4.47
N PRO A 170 -20.19 7.39 -3.96
CA PRO A 170 -20.77 7.21 -2.61
C PRO A 170 -19.72 7.16 -1.49
N ILE A 171 -18.43 7.36 -1.79
CA ILE A 171 -17.33 7.21 -0.84
C ILE A 171 -16.81 8.60 -0.45
N SER A 172 -16.91 8.96 0.82
CA SER A 172 -16.20 10.12 1.37
C SER A 172 -14.78 9.73 1.74
N VAL A 173 -13.80 10.49 1.26
CA VAL A 173 -12.37 10.25 1.46
C VAL A 173 -11.77 11.40 2.24
N THR A 174 -11.08 11.08 3.32
CA THR A 174 -10.28 12.03 4.10
C THR A 174 -8.82 11.57 4.04
N ALA A 175 -7.96 12.39 3.45
CA ALA A 175 -6.52 12.19 3.47
C ALA A 175 -5.88 13.03 4.59
N VAL A 176 -4.87 12.47 5.26
CA VAL A 176 -4.12 13.11 6.35
C VAL A 176 -2.64 12.99 6.06
N GLN A 177 -1.95 14.13 6.01
CA GLN A 177 -0.49 14.15 5.92
C GLN A 177 0.09 13.57 7.21
N HIS A 178 0.99 12.59 7.10
CA HIS A 178 1.70 12.04 8.25
C HIS A 178 3.16 11.80 7.91
N LEU A 179 3.88 11.09 8.79
CA LEU A 179 5.29 10.83 8.61
C LEU A 179 5.53 9.48 7.92
N HIS A 180 6.44 9.48 6.95
CA HIS A 180 7.09 8.26 6.48
C HIS A 180 7.79 7.56 7.65
N SER A 181 7.94 6.23 7.58
CA SER A 181 8.78 5.50 8.53
C SER A 181 10.19 6.11 8.58
N ALA A 182 10.73 6.22 9.78
CA ALA A 182 12.04 6.79 10.03
C ALA A 182 12.60 6.23 11.33
N LEU A 183 13.93 6.22 11.47
CA LEU A 183 14.55 5.93 12.76
C LEU A 183 14.27 7.08 13.73
N SER A 184 13.95 6.74 14.98
CA SER A 184 13.93 7.70 16.09
C SER A 184 14.84 7.22 17.23
N PRO A 185 15.15 8.05 18.24
CA PRO A 185 15.83 7.61 19.45
C PRO A 185 15.19 6.36 20.07
N ARG A 186 16.00 5.54 20.75
CA ARG A 186 15.50 4.36 21.47
C ARG A 186 14.70 4.86 22.65
N ASP A 187 13.48 4.37 22.79
CA ASP A 187 12.63 4.62 23.94
C ASP A 187 12.68 3.39 24.86
N ASP A 188 13.33 3.55 26.00
CA ASP A 188 13.40 2.54 27.06
C ASP A 188 12.31 2.74 28.13
N GLY A 189 11.41 3.70 27.91
CA GLY A 189 10.29 4.00 28.78
C GLY A 189 9.08 3.09 28.55
N PRO A 190 7.95 3.35 29.25
CA PRO A 190 6.74 2.52 29.17
C PRO A 190 6.06 2.49 27.80
N GLN A 191 6.39 3.44 26.91
CA GLN A 191 5.88 3.44 25.54
C GLN A 191 6.81 2.72 24.57
N GLY A 192 8.05 2.45 24.95
CA GLY A 192 9.02 1.69 24.17
C GLY A 192 8.56 0.27 23.84
N SER A 193 9.04 -0.24 22.71
CA SER A 193 8.90 -1.64 22.33
C SER A 193 10.28 -2.26 22.04
N PRO A 194 10.52 -3.54 22.37
CA PRO A 194 11.73 -4.24 21.98
C PRO A 194 11.95 -4.17 20.47
N GLY A 195 13.18 -3.88 20.06
CA GLY A 195 13.54 -3.89 18.64
C GLY A 195 13.30 -5.28 18.02
N MET A 196 12.83 -5.29 16.78
CA MET A 196 12.69 -6.53 16.03
C MET A 196 14.06 -7.17 15.81
N ARG A 197 14.13 -8.48 16.02
CA ARG A 197 15.32 -9.25 15.70
C ARG A 197 15.47 -9.27 14.19
N TRP A 198 16.67 -8.93 13.72
CA TRP A 198 17.01 -9.09 12.32
C TRP A 198 16.79 -10.55 11.91
N GLN A 199 16.03 -10.74 10.83
CA GLN A 199 15.81 -12.05 10.22
C GLN A 199 16.65 -12.11 8.95
N PRO A 200 17.37 -13.22 8.70
CA PRO A 200 18.08 -13.37 7.45
C PRO A 200 17.12 -13.34 6.25
N PRO A 201 17.52 -12.75 5.11
CA PRO A 201 16.70 -12.75 3.91
C PRO A 201 16.33 -14.16 3.48
N ASN A 202 15.06 -14.36 3.11
CA ASN A 202 14.59 -15.65 2.63
C ASN A 202 14.94 -15.84 1.14
N LEU A 203 16.21 -16.19 0.87
CA LEU A 203 16.72 -16.45 -0.49
C LEU A 203 15.98 -17.61 -1.20
N GLY A 204 15.28 -18.47 -0.45
CA GLY A 204 14.44 -19.51 -1.02
C GLY A 204 13.34 -18.97 -1.93
N SER A 205 12.85 -17.74 -1.68
CA SER A 205 11.89 -17.09 -2.59
C SER A 205 12.52 -16.75 -3.94
N ILE A 206 13.78 -16.32 -3.99
CA ILE A 206 14.50 -16.06 -5.25
C ILE A 206 14.67 -17.35 -6.05
N LEU A 207 15.01 -18.45 -5.38
CA LEU A 207 15.17 -19.74 -6.05
C LEU A 207 13.85 -20.26 -6.66
N ARG A 208 12.72 -20.07 -5.97
CA ARG A 208 11.39 -20.51 -6.44
C ARG A 208 10.75 -19.54 -7.44
N HIS A 209 11.09 -18.25 -7.35
CA HIS A 209 10.56 -17.16 -8.16
C HIS A 209 11.71 -16.34 -8.73
N PRO A 210 12.50 -16.90 -9.66
CA PRO A 210 13.68 -16.24 -10.16
C PRO A 210 13.31 -14.90 -10.81
N PRO A 211 14.17 -13.88 -10.65
CA PRO A 211 13.95 -12.57 -11.24
C PRO A 211 13.89 -12.67 -12.77
N ARG A 212 12.98 -11.92 -13.38
CA ARG A 212 12.90 -11.78 -14.85
C ARG A 212 13.53 -10.46 -15.24
N LEU A 213 14.20 -10.41 -16.39
CA LEU A 213 14.90 -9.20 -16.85
C LEU A 213 14.01 -7.94 -16.86
N PRO A 214 12.75 -7.97 -17.37
CA PRO A 214 11.87 -6.80 -17.32
C PRO A 214 11.58 -6.33 -15.89
N ASP A 215 11.41 -7.27 -14.96
CA ASP A 215 11.13 -6.96 -13.55
C ASP A 215 12.34 -6.30 -12.88
N VAL A 216 13.55 -6.79 -13.16
CA VAL A 216 14.81 -6.23 -12.64
C VAL A 216 15.02 -4.82 -13.17
N LEU A 217 14.83 -4.61 -14.47
CA LEU A 217 14.95 -3.29 -15.08
C LEU A 217 13.96 -2.30 -14.46
N ASN A 218 12.71 -2.72 -14.27
CA ASN A 218 11.70 -1.92 -13.58
C ASN A 218 12.13 -1.57 -12.15
N LEU A 219 12.64 -2.52 -11.38
CA LEU A 219 13.13 -2.19 -10.04
C LEU A 219 14.25 -1.14 -10.13
N CYS A 220 15.25 -1.36 -10.97
CA CYS A 220 16.39 -0.44 -11.13
C CYS A 220 15.99 0.97 -11.56
N THR A 221 14.97 1.14 -12.40
CA THR A 221 14.51 2.48 -12.83
C THR A 221 13.83 3.26 -11.71
N HIS A 222 13.17 2.55 -10.77
CA HIS A 222 12.37 3.15 -9.71
C HIS A 222 13.05 3.16 -8.32
N LEU A 223 14.21 2.52 -8.15
CA LEU A 223 14.92 2.41 -6.86
C LEU A 223 15.16 3.75 -6.13
N THR A 224 15.22 4.86 -6.88
CA THR A 224 15.48 6.20 -6.35
C THR A 224 14.26 7.13 -6.43
N ASP A 225 13.07 6.58 -6.66
CA ASP A 225 11.85 7.37 -6.72
C ASP A 225 11.65 8.12 -5.40
N PRO A 226 11.31 9.42 -5.43
CA PRO A 226 11.17 10.20 -4.21
C PRO A 226 9.88 9.86 -3.48
N CYS A 227 9.92 9.89 -2.14
CA CYS A 227 8.74 9.71 -1.29
C CYS A 227 7.57 10.64 -1.66
N GLY A 228 7.83 11.90 -2.05
CA GLY A 228 6.78 12.82 -2.49
C GLY A 228 5.74 13.19 -1.41
N GLY A 229 6.03 12.95 -0.13
CA GLY A 229 5.09 13.12 0.98
C GLY A 229 4.40 11.80 1.35
N THR A 230 3.80 11.75 2.54
CA THR A 230 3.16 10.53 3.06
C THR A 230 1.74 10.84 3.53
N LEU A 231 0.79 10.03 3.07
CA LEU A 231 -0.65 10.21 3.25
C LEU A 231 -1.27 8.95 3.87
N LEU A 232 -2.12 9.20 4.88
CA LEU A 232 -3.06 8.23 5.42
C LEU A 232 -4.44 8.57 4.88
N TYR A 233 -5.23 7.56 4.52
CA TYR A 233 -6.57 7.74 3.98
C TYR A 233 -7.63 7.11 4.89
N GLN A 234 -8.73 7.80 5.10
CA GLN A 234 -9.96 7.24 5.66
C GLN A 234 -11.08 7.33 4.62
N PHE A 235 -11.64 6.18 4.27
CA PHE A 235 -12.77 6.00 3.36
C PHE A 235 -14.02 5.71 4.17
N ARG A 236 -15.10 6.41 3.88
CA ARG A 236 -16.40 6.21 4.52
C ARG A 236 -17.47 5.95 3.47
N VAL A 237 -18.19 4.85 3.65
CA VAL A 237 -19.32 4.47 2.80
C VAL A 237 -20.47 4.00 3.69
N GLY A 238 -21.58 4.73 3.67
CA GLY A 238 -22.65 4.55 4.65
C GLY A 238 -22.10 4.66 6.08
N ASN A 239 -22.28 3.61 6.88
CA ASN A 239 -21.77 3.53 8.26
C ASN A 239 -20.42 2.81 8.40
N PHE A 240 -19.79 2.41 7.29
CA PHE A 240 -18.53 1.68 7.31
C PHE A 240 -17.34 2.62 7.09
N THR A 241 -16.31 2.47 7.93
CA THR A 241 -15.08 3.27 7.88
C THR A 241 -13.86 2.37 7.67
N LEU A 242 -13.16 2.56 6.56
CA LEU A 242 -11.88 1.93 6.24
C LEU A 242 -10.76 2.97 6.39
N THR A 243 -9.73 2.69 7.18
CA THR A 243 -8.52 3.52 7.21
C THR A 243 -7.33 2.73 6.70
N TRP A 244 -6.51 3.36 5.86
CA TRP A 244 -5.31 2.76 5.31
C TRP A 244 -4.12 3.73 5.33
N HIS A 245 -2.94 3.21 5.63
CA HIS A 245 -1.66 3.87 5.43
C HIS A 245 -0.58 2.83 5.08
N ASP A 246 0.30 3.22 4.17
CA ASP A 246 1.35 2.37 3.62
C ASP A 246 2.69 2.46 4.38
N SER A 247 2.79 3.40 5.32
CA SER A 247 3.97 3.61 6.16
C SER A 247 3.55 3.94 7.60
N SER A 248 4.36 3.54 8.57
CA SER A 248 4.18 3.93 9.98
C SER A 248 5.36 4.78 10.42
N GLY A 249 5.16 6.10 10.48
CA GLY A 249 6.16 7.05 10.99
C GLY A 249 6.19 7.16 12.52
N PRO A 250 7.32 7.60 13.10
CA PRO A 250 7.48 7.79 14.55
C PRO A 250 6.72 9.03 15.05
N LEU A 251 5.38 8.99 15.03
CA LEU A 251 4.53 10.14 15.38
C LEU A 251 4.74 10.60 16.82
N LEU A 252 4.91 9.68 17.78
CA LEU A 252 5.15 10.04 19.17
C LEU A 252 6.38 10.94 19.34
N ASP A 253 7.43 10.70 18.56
CA ASP A 253 8.70 11.42 18.73
C ASP A 253 8.72 12.71 17.90
N ASN A 254 8.16 12.68 16.69
CA ASN A 254 8.43 13.69 15.68
C ASN A 254 7.20 14.50 15.25
N ALA A 255 5.98 14.01 15.50
CA ALA A 255 4.75 14.71 15.13
C ALA A 255 3.55 14.29 16.01
N PRO A 256 3.63 14.46 17.35
CA PRO A 256 2.61 13.94 18.27
C PRO A 256 1.23 14.55 18.03
N GLN A 257 1.16 15.78 17.49
CA GLN A 257 -0.09 16.45 17.11
C GLN A 257 -0.88 15.66 16.06
N VAL A 258 -0.23 14.84 15.22
CA VAL A 258 -0.91 14.00 14.24
C VAL A 258 -1.75 12.94 14.93
N LEU A 259 -1.32 12.44 16.10
CA LEU A 259 -2.12 11.49 16.87
C LEU A 259 -3.44 12.10 17.34
N ASP A 260 -3.47 13.41 17.63
CA ASP A 260 -4.71 14.11 17.95
C ASP A 260 -5.61 14.26 16.72
N THR A 261 -5.04 14.56 15.55
CA THR A 261 -5.76 14.52 14.27
C THR A 261 -6.39 13.15 14.02
N LEU A 262 -5.61 12.06 14.20
CA LEU A 262 -6.11 10.69 14.00
C LEU A 262 -7.20 10.31 15.02
N ARG A 263 -7.10 10.76 16.28
CA ARG A 263 -8.13 10.55 17.30
C ARG A 263 -9.42 11.31 17.02
N ALA A 264 -9.33 12.44 16.31
CA ALA A 264 -10.48 13.23 15.90
C ALA A 264 -11.24 12.62 14.71
N LEU A 265 -10.60 11.75 13.93
CA LEU A 265 -11.28 11.00 12.87
C LEU A 265 -12.37 10.06 13.45
N PRO A 266 -13.42 9.79 12.66
CA PRO A 266 -14.35 8.70 12.91
C PRO A 266 -13.62 7.40 13.26
N ARG A 267 -14.23 6.62 14.17
CA ARG A 267 -13.71 5.31 14.54
C ARG A 267 -13.64 4.41 13.31
N THR A 268 -12.59 3.63 13.23
CA THR A 268 -12.32 2.76 12.09
C THR A 268 -12.99 1.40 12.28
N ASP A 269 -13.66 0.87 11.25
CA ASP A 269 -14.15 -0.51 11.25
C ASP A 269 -13.02 -1.47 10.82
N LEU A 270 -12.35 -1.14 9.72
CA LEU A 270 -11.19 -1.87 9.20
C LEU A 270 -9.99 -0.94 9.04
N HIS A 271 -8.90 -1.25 9.71
CA HIS A 271 -7.62 -0.56 9.59
C HIS A 271 -6.61 -1.46 8.88
N LEU A 272 -6.15 -1.01 7.72
CA LEU A 272 -5.05 -1.60 6.97
C LEU A 272 -3.79 -0.77 7.24
N GLY A 273 -2.79 -1.30 7.92
CA GLY A 273 -1.65 -0.48 8.36
C GLY A 273 -0.31 -1.17 8.20
N ALA A 274 0.66 -0.46 7.64
CA ALA A 274 2.02 -0.96 7.48
C ALA A 274 2.69 -1.18 8.84
N ILE A 275 3.26 -2.37 9.05
CA ILE A 275 3.95 -2.71 10.30
C ILE A 275 5.47 -2.84 10.15
N GLN A 276 5.96 -3.07 8.93
CA GLN A 276 7.39 -3.02 8.64
C GLN A 276 7.80 -1.58 8.36
N GLY A 277 8.94 -1.15 8.92
CA GLY A 277 9.46 0.20 8.71
C GLY A 277 10.82 0.39 9.38
N TYR A 278 11.47 1.54 9.16
CA TYR A 278 12.84 1.73 9.65
C TYR A 278 12.98 1.65 11.18
N ASN A 279 11.99 2.14 11.92
CA ASN A 279 12.07 2.17 13.39
C ASN A 279 11.92 0.79 14.04
N GLN A 280 11.54 -0.25 13.29
CA GLN A 280 11.28 -1.59 13.85
C GLN A 280 12.48 -2.15 14.61
N TYR A 281 13.70 -1.86 14.16
CA TYR A 281 14.92 -2.36 14.81
C TYR A 281 15.25 -1.63 16.10
N ARG A 282 14.78 -0.39 16.27
CA ARG A 282 15.07 0.44 17.43
C ARG A 282 13.93 0.49 18.43
N ASN A 283 12.69 0.59 17.98
CA ASN A 283 11.50 0.72 18.81
C ASN A 283 10.42 -0.30 18.47
N GLY A 284 10.77 -1.42 17.83
CA GLY A 284 9.84 -2.50 17.54
C GLY A 284 8.61 -2.05 16.76
N LEU A 285 7.46 -2.64 17.08
CA LEU A 285 6.18 -2.29 16.43
C LEU A 285 5.41 -1.21 17.22
N ARG A 286 6.11 -0.37 18.00
CA ARG A 286 5.51 0.76 18.73
C ARG A 286 4.82 1.73 17.80
N ASP A 287 5.46 2.10 16.69
CA ASP A 287 4.89 3.10 15.78
C ASP A 287 3.55 2.60 15.23
N PRO A 288 3.42 1.39 14.63
CA PRO A 288 2.12 0.82 14.29
C PRO A 288 1.11 0.78 15.44
N ARG A 289 1.52 0.38 16.66
CA ARG A 289 0.63 0.36 17.84
C ARG A 289 0.01 1.75 18.09
N THR A 290 0.78 2.82 17.95
CA THR A 290 0.28 4.18 18.22
C THR A 290 -0.77 4.64 17.22
N TYR A 291 -0.68 4.23 15.95
CA TYR A 291 -1.73 4.46 14.96
C TYR A 291 -2.99 3.68 15.33
N ILE A 292 -2.86 2.40 15.72
CA ILE A 292 -3.98 1.55 16.14
C ILE A 292 -4.70 2.16 17.35
N GLU A 293 -3.96 2.61 18.37
CA GLU A 293 -4.51 3.28 19.55
C GLU A 293 -5.26 4.57 19.20
N ALA A 294 -4.75 5.36 18.25
CA ALA A 294 -5.38 6.62 17.84
C ALA A 294 -6.64 6.41 16.98
N LEU A 295 -6.58 5.50 15.99
CA LEU A 295 -7.66 5.23 15.03
C LEU A 295 -8.79 4.36 15.62
N ARG A 296 -8.49 3.62 16.70
CA ARG A 296 -9.43 2.78 17.47
C ARG A 296 -10.20 1.81 16.56
N PRO A 297 -9.51 0.96 15.77
CA PRO A 297 -10.18 0.07 14.84
C PRO A 297 -10.93 -1.08 15.53
N LYS A 298 -12.00 -1.58 14.90
CA LYS A 298 -12.61 -2.86 15.28
C LYS A 298 -11.77 -4.03 14.80
N VAL A 299 -11.30 -3.97 13.55
CA VAL A 299 -10.44 -4.97 12.90
C VAL A 299 -9.17 -4.29 12.41
N PHE A 300 -8.02 -4.87 12.73
CA PHE A 300 -6.72 -4.47 12.20
C PHE A 300 -6.17 -5.58 11.31
N ALA A 301 -5.83 -5.26 10.06
CA ALA A 301 -5.10 -6.14 9.17
C ALA A 301 -3.75 -5.49 8.84
N PRO A 302 -2.61 -6.14 9.17
CA PRO A 302 -1.30 -5.58 8.85
C PRO A 302 -1.02 -5.64 7.36
N CYS A 303 -0.18 -4.73 6.88
CA CYS A 303 0.44 -4.78 5.56
C CYS A 303 1.94 -4.48 5.64
N HIS A 304 2.62 -4.53 4.49
CA HIS A 304 4.06 -4.28 4.32
C HIS A 304 4.97 -5.30 5.05
N HIS A 305 4.39 -6.35 5.66
CA HIS A 305 5.12 -7.34 6.46
C HIS A 305 5.50 -8.60 5.68
N ASP A 306 5.16 -8.68 4.40
CA ASP A 306 5.52 -9.78 3.51
C ASP A 306 6.95 -9.70 2.98
N ASN A 307 7.40 -10.78 2.36
CA ASN A 307 8.71 -10.88 1.74
C ASN A 307 8.72 -10.27 0.32
N TRP A 308 8.24 -9.02 0.18
CA TRP A 308 8.03 -8.34 -1.10
C TRP A 308 9.34 -7.99 -1.84
N LEU A 309 10.45 -7.84 -1.11
CA LEU A 309 11.80 -7.65 -1.66
C LEU A 309 12.80 -8.57 -0.94
N PRO A 310 12.99 -9.83 -1.39
CA PRO A 310 13.78 -10.87 -0.71
C PRO A 310 15.29 -10.61 -0.65
N LEU A 311 15.71 -9.53 0.00
CA LEU A 311 17.08 -9.13 0.32
C LEU A 311 17.11 -8.22 1.55
N ILE A 312 16.03 -7.44 1.73
CA ILE A 312 15.88 -6.49 2.85
C ILE A 312 14.61 -6.76 3.67
N THR A 313 13.76 -7.68 3.19
CA THR A 313 12.49 -8.06 3.82
C THR A 313 12.52 -9.52 4.26
N THR A 314 11.52 -9.90 5.05
CA THR A 314 11.34 -11.25 5.55
C THR A 314 9.86 -11.64 5.45
N ASP A 315 9.57 -12.91 5.72
CA ASP A 315 8.24 -13.49 5.66
C ASP A 315 7.33 -12.94 6.78
N ALA A 316 6.04 -12.77 6.50
CA ALA A 316 5.02 -12.26 7.42
C ALA A 316 5.10 -12.93 8.78
N ARG A 317 5.37 -14.24 8.84
CA ARG A 317 5.42 -14.99 10.10
C ARG A 317 6.36 -14.37 11.14
N ALA A 318 7.41 -13.67 10.72
CA ALA A 318 8.36 -13.02 11.61
C ALA A 318 7.73 -11.87 12.43
N TYR A 319 6.62 -11.31 11.93
CA TYR A 319 5.92 -10.18 12.54
C TYR A 319 4.74 -10.60 13.43
N HIS A 320 4.27 -11.85 13.36
CA HIS A 320 3.07 -12.30 14.05
C HIS A 320 3.16 -12.14 15.57
N GLU A 321 4.16 -12.76 16.20
CA GLU A 321 4.35 -12.68 17.65
C GLU A 321 4.68 -11.26 18.15
N PRO A 322 5.61 -10.50 17.50
CA PRO A 322 5.82 -9.11 17.87
C PRO A 322 4.56 -8.24 17.78
N LEU A 323 3.72 -8.43 16.76
CA LEU A 323 2.48 -7.67 16.61
C LEU A 323 1.47 -8.05 17.69
N LEU A 324 1.29 -9.34 17.98
CA LEU A 324 0.43 -9.79 19.07
C LEU A 324 0.88 -9.23 20.42
N ALA A 325 2.19 -9.18 20.67
CA ALA A 325 2.74 -8.57 21.88
C ALA A 325 2.36 -7.08 22.00
N GLU A 326 2.46 -6.30 20.92
CA GLU A 326 2.05 -4.90 20.91
C GLU A 326 0.53 -4.72 21.07
N LEU A 327 -0.28 -5.54 20.39
CA LEU A 327 -1.74 -5.50 20.54
C LEU A 327 -2.17 -5.83 21.97
N ASN A 328 -1.44 -6.71 22.66
CA ASN A 328 -1.69 -7.04 24.06
C ASN A 328 -1.41 -5.89 25.03
N ARG A 329 -0.65 -4.88 24.62
CA ARG A 329 -0.45 -3.63 25.38
C ARG A 329 -1.66 -2.70 25.31
N ILE A 330 -2.51 -2.87 24.31
CA ILE A 330 -3.76 -2.11 24.18
C ILE A 330 -4.80 -2.73 25.13
N PRO A 331 -5.52 -1.93 25.95
CA PRO A 331 -6.56 -2.43 26.84
C PRO A 331 -7.63 -3.22 26.08
N PRO A 332 -8.21 -4.30 26.65
CA PRO A 332 -9.16 -5.16 25.94
C PRO A 332 -10.34 -4.42 25.29
N ALA A 333 -10.83 -3.34 25.91
CA ALA A 333 -11.94 -2.55 25.38
C ALA A 333 -11.59 -1.73 24.11
N GLY A 334 -10.31 -1.50 23.84
CA GLY A 334 -9.81 -0.78 22.67
C GLY A 334 -8.96 -1.64 21.73
N ARG A 335 -8.78 -2.92 22.03
CA ARG A 335 -7.94 -3.83 21.24
C ARG A 335 -8.72 -4.33 20.02
N PRO A 336 -8.20 -4.14 18.79
CA PRO A 336 -8.85 -4.66 17.60
C PRO A 336 -8.76 -6.19 17.52
N GLN A 337 -9.69 -6.78 16.78
CA GLN A 337 -9.50 -8.12 16.25
C GLN A 337 -8.40 -8.09 15.18
N LEU A 338 -7.38 -8.95 15.33
CA LEU A 338 -6.34 -9.12 14.31
C LEU A 338 -6.88 -9.97 13.16
N ALA A 339 -6.95 -9.38 11.97
CA ALA A 339 -7.14 -10.09 10.70
C ALA A 339 -5.76 -10.32 10.06
N TRP A 340 -5.07 -11.36 10.52
CA TRP A 340 -3.74 -11.69 10.00
C TRP A 340 -3.78 -12.12 8.54
N LEU A 341 -2.82 -11.59 7.75
CA LEU A 341 -2.59 -11.94 6.36
C LEU A 341 -1.20 -12.58 6.21
N ALA A 342 -1.12 -13.79 5.69
CA ALA A 342 0.12 -14.54 5.52
C ALA A 342 0.58 -14.54 4.05
N ASP A 343 1.84 -14.17 3.78
CA ASP A 343 2.45 -14.40 2.48
C ASP A 343 2.91 -15.87 2.36
N ARG A 344 2.59 -16.60 1.28
CA ARG A 344 1.85 -16.21 0.08
C ARG A 344 0.36 -16.59 0.11
N ALA A 345 -0.12 -17.23 1.18
CA ALA A 345 -1.40 -17.92 1.23
C ALA A 345 -2.61 -16.99 1.10
N ASP A 346 -2.50 -15.75 1.59
CA ASP A 346 -3.61 -14.79 1.64
C ASP A 346 -3.56 -13.73 0.53
N TYR A 347 -2.62 -13.83 -0.42
CA TYR A 347 -2.66 -12.97 -1.61
C TYR A 347 -3.89 -13.30 -2.44
N LEU A 348 -4.62 -12.25 -2.85
CA LEU A 348 -5.85 -12.37 -3.63
C LEU A 348 -6.90 -13.29 -2.99
N ALA A 349 -6.97 -13.28 -1.65
CA ALA A 349 -7.93 -14.07 -0.87
C ALA A 349 -9.08 -13.18 -0.35
N PRO A 350 -10.08 -12.80 -1.18
CA PRO A 350 -11.12 -11.84 -0.81
C PRO A 350 -11.94 -12.26 0.41
N ALA A 351 -12.10 -13.56 0.64
CA ALA A 351 -12.82 -14.10 1.79
C ALA A 351 -12.19 -13.73 3.15
N ARG A 352 -10.91 -13.32 3.18
CA ARG A 352 -10.22 -12.90 4.42
C ARG A 352 -10.75 -11.57 4.95
N LEU A 353 -11.16 -10.67 4.07
CA LEU A 353 -11.57 -9.31 4.39
C LEU A 353 -12.81 -8.92 3.57
N THR A 354 -13.94 -9.56 3.87
CA THR A 354 -15.24 -9.24 3.27
C THR A 354 -16.24 -8.82 4.35
N PHE A 355 -16.92 -7.71 4.14
CA PHE A 355 -17.88 -7.11 5.06
C PHE A 355 -19.17 -6.74 4.34
N ALA A 356 -20.31 -6.90 5.01
CA ALA A 356 -21.59 -6.40 4.52
C ALA A 356 -21.78 -4.95 4.96
N LEU A 357 -22.16 -4.10 4.01
CA LEU A 357 -22.66 -2.76 4.32
C LEU A 357 -24.11 -2.89 4.80
N ARG A 358 -24.41 -2.28 5.95
CA ARG A 358 -25.74 -2.29 6.55
C ARG A 358 -26.51 -1.04 6.20
#